data_AF-A0A9P7NQF0-F1
#
_entry.id   AF-A0A9P7NQF0-F1
#
_cell.length_a   1.000
_cell.length_b   1.000
_cell.length_c   1.000
_cell.angle_alpha   90.00
_cell.angle_beta   90.00
_cell.angle_gamma   90.00
#
_symmetry.space_group_name_H-M   'P 1'
#
loop_
_entity.id
_entity.type
_entity.pdbx_description
1 polymer ?
#
loop_
_entity_poly.entity_id
_entity_poly.type
_entity_poly.pdbx_seq_one_letter_code
_entity_poly.pdbx_strand_id
1 'polypeptide(L)'
;MKLLSTLPLAAFLAGHALAQCDVGPISGSTNWADLDISSSCDLKQDNVYYCGDSGTTVVHKQSQFMLRAGKVDSTIAVFCANKVNLVFHCSAGDSERFVAPDCKGAILSINSVRELPA
;
A
#
# COMPACT_ATOMS: atom_id res chain seq x y z
N MET A 1 40.98 43.99 0.93
CA MET A 1 39.66 43.45 0.52
C MET A 1 39.44 42.14 1.25
N LYS A 2 38.42 42.09 2.10
CA LYS A 2 37.93 40.86 2.76
C LYS A 2 37.20 40.03 1.71
N LEU A 3 37.25 38.70 1.80
CA LEU A 3 36.10 37.82 1.65
C LEU A 3 36.51 36.41 2.08
N LEU A 4 36.02 36.03 3.26
CA LEU A 4 36.03 34.68 3.81
C LEU A 4 35.15 33.80 2.93
N SER A 5 35.72 32.77 2.32
CA SER A 5 34.96 31.72 1.64
C SER A 5 34.48 30.69 2.67
N THR A 6 33.41 31.01 3.39
CA THR A 6 32.65 30.02 4.15
C THR A 6 31.70 29.30 3.19
N LEU A 7 32.06 28.08 2.78
CA LEU A 7 31.14 27.16 2.12
C LEU A 7 30.12 26.66 3.15
N PRO A 8 28.81 26.87 2.96
CA PRO A 8 27.81 26.32 3.85
C PRO A 8 27.73 24.81 3.61
N LEU A 9 27.80 24.05 4.70
CA LEU A 9 27.31 22.68 4.76
C LEU A 9 25.84 22.67 4.32
N ALA A 10 25.59 22.37 3.04
CA ALA A 10 24.29 21.88 2.64
C ALA A 10 24.20 20.43 3.13
N ALA A 11 23.72 20.29 4.37
CA ALA A 11 23.15 19.03 4.84
C ALA A 11 22.08 18.65 3.82
N PHE A 12 22.38 17.65 2.99
CA PHE A 12 21.35 16.92 2.28
C PHE A 12 20.49 16.27 3.36
N LEU A 13 19.43 16.98 3.74
CA LEU A 13 18.24 16.38 4.32
C LEU A 13 17.84 15.30 3.33
N ALA A 14 18.30 14.08 3.57
CA ALA A 14 17.58 12.88 3.19
C ALA A 14 16.24 12.98 3.92
N GLY A 15 15.34 13.77 3.34
CA GLY A 15 13.92 13.65 3.56
C GLY A 15 13.62 12.22 3.18
N HIS A 16 13.61 11.36 4.19
CA HIS A 16 12.85 10.14 4.13
C HIS A 16 11.44 10.66 3.91
N ALA A 17 11.00 10.77 2.65
CA ALA A 17 9.59 10.74 2.37
C ALA A 17 9.14 9.50 3.13
N LEU A 18 8.39 9.72 4.21
CA LEU A 18 7.81 8.64 4.98
C LEU A 18 7.05 7.86 3.94
N ALA A 19 7.57 6.71 3.52
CA ALA A 19 6.83 5.81 2.66
C ALA A 19 5.57 5.50 3.47
N GLN A 20 4.47 6.17 3.17
CA GLN A 20 3.31 6.17 4.05
C GLN A 20 2.38 5.02 3.67
N CYS A 21 3.03 3.90 3.42
CA CYS A 21 2.42 2.63 3.09
C CYS A 21 2.90 1.65 4.13
N ASP A 22 1.96 0.94 4.73
CA ASP A 22 2.23 0.09 5.88
C ASP A 22 1.36 -1.18 5.82
N VAL A 23 1.77 -2.18 6.58
CA VAL A 23 1.00 -3.39 6.80
C VAL A 23 -0.01 -3.13 7.92
N GLY A 24 -1.26 -3.45 7.64
CA GLY A 24 -2.37 -3.22 8.54
C GLY A 24 -3.27 -2.05 8.12
N PRO A 25 -4.38 -1.85 8.85
CA PRO A 25 -5.26 -0.71 8.65
C PRO A 25 -4.68 0.57 9.27
N ILE A 26 -5.12 1.72 8.75
CA ILE A 26 -4.75 3.08 9.20
C ILE A 26 -5.09 3.27 10.68
N SER A 27 -6.28 2.82 11.09
CA SER A 27 -6.79 2.90 12.46
C SER A 27 -6.04 2.03 13.46
N GLY A 28 -5.25 1.05 12.98
CA GLY A 28 -4.62 0.04 13.82
C GLY A 28 -5.58 -1.03 14.38
N SER A 29 -6.86 -1.04 13.96
CA SER A 29 -7.78 -2.11 14.35
C SER A 29 -7.29 -3.47 13.86
N THR A 30 -7.48 -4.51 14.66
CA THR A 30 -7.22 -5.91 14.24
C THR A 30 -8.52 -6.65 13.91
N ASN A 31 -9.66 -5.97 14.06
CA ASN A 31 -10.98 -6.54 13.82
C ASN A 31 -11.37 -6.37 12.35
N TRP A 32 -11.47 -7.48 11.63
CA TRP A 32 -11.89 -7.52 10.23
C TRP A 32 -13.32 -7.02 10.01
N ALA A 33 -14.17 -7.01 11.04
CA ALA A 33 -15.52 -6.46 10.95
C ALA A 33 -15.54 -4.93 10.81
N ASP A 34 -14.42 -4.26 11.13
CA ASP A 34 -14.28 -2.81 10.99
C ASP A 34 -13.85 -2.42 9.57
N LEU A 35 -13.68 -3.40 8.67
CA LEU A 35 -13.31 -3.19 7.26
C LEU A 35 -14.53 -3.39 6.37
N ASP A 36 -15.07 -2.29 5.85
CA ASP A 36 -16.16 -2.32 4.87
C ASP A 36 -15.61 -2.47 3.45
N ILE A 37 -16.01 -3.54 2.76
CA ILE A 37 -15.57 -3.80 1.38
C ILE A 37 -16.23 -2.78 0.46
N SER A 38 -15.45 -1.81 -0.01
CA SER A 38 -15.92 -0.78 -0.93
C SER A 38 -16.04 -1.31 -2.36
N SER A 39 -15.09 -2.15 -2.80
CA SER A 39 -15.12 -2.80 -4.10
C SER A 39 -14.15 -3.97 -4.18
N SER A 40 -14.43 -4.94 -5.04
CA SER A 40 -13.44 -5.97 -5.42
C SER A 40 -12.52 -5.45 -6.51
N CYS A 41 -11.24 -5.81 -6.44
CA CYS A 41 -10.26 -5.43 -7.44
C CYS A 41 -10.25 -6.42 -8.59
N ASP A 42 -10.33 -5.90 -9.81
CA ASP A 42 -10.36 -6.72 -11.01
C ASP A 42 -8.95 -7.06 -11.48
N LEU A 43 -8.67 -8.35 -11.67
CA LEU A 43 -7.45 -8.78 -12.36
C LEU A 43 -7.53 -8.41 -13.85
N LYS A 44 -6.55 -7.62 -14.31
CA LYS A 44 -6.37 -7.28 -15.73
C LYS A 44 -5.06 -7.89 -16.25
N GLN A 45 -4.56 -7.37 -17.37
CA GLN A 45 -3.32 -7.82 -18.00
C GLN A 45 -2.12 -7.69 -17.04
N ASP A 46 -1.07 -8.47 -17.32
CA ASP A 46 0.21 -8.44 -16.59
C ASP A 46 0.13 -8.70 -15.07
N ASN A 47 -0.91 -9.40 -14.62
CA ASN A 47 -1.18 -9.68 -13.20
C ASN A 47 -1.38 -8.42 -12.33
N VAL A 48 -1.92 -7.35 -12.93
CA VAL A 48 -2.27 -6.12 -12.25
C VAL A 48 -3.74 -6.13 -11.87
N TYR A 49 -4.02 -6.01 -10.59
CA TYR A 49 -5.37 -5.82 -10.05
C TYR A 49 -5.67 -4.32 -9.99
N TYR A 50 -6.82 -3.91 -10.51
CA TYR A 50 -7.30 -2.54 -10.45
C TYR A 50 -8.44 -2.44 -9.45
N CYS A 51 -8.27 -1.58 -8.45
CA CYS A 51 -9.20 -1.43 -7.33
C CYS A 51 -10.05 -0.16 -7.50
N GLY A 52 -11.12 -0.25 -8.29
CA GLY A 52 -12.03 0.86 -8.58
C GLY A 52 -11.39 1.99 -9.41
N ASP A 53 -12.02 3.17 -9.38
CA ASP A 53 -11.68 4.31 -10.24
C ASP A 53 -10.65 5.27 -9.61
N SER A 54 -10.19 4.99 -8.39
CA SER A 54 -9.19 5.81 -7.69
C SER A 54 -7.83 5.80 -8.38
N GLY A 55 -7.56 4.79 -9.21
CA GLY A 55 -6.25 4.50 -9.77
C GLY A 55 -5.39 3.60 -8.87
N THR A 56 -5.96 3.04 -7.79
CA THR A 56 -5.28 2.05 -6.96
C THR A 56 -5.01 0.80 -7.78
N THR A 57 -3.75 0.35 -7.75
CA THR A 57 -3.36 -0.91 -8.39
C THR A 57 -2.57 -1.79 -7.44
N VAL A 58 -2.70 -3.11 -7.62
CA VAL A 58 -1.94 -4.11 -6.89
C VAL A 58 -1.31 -5.05 -7.89
N VAL A 59 -0.01 -5.27 -7.78
CA VAL A 59 0.66 -6.34 -8.54
C VAL A 59 1.04 -7.44 -7.57
N HIS A 60 0.60 -8.66 -7.86
CA HIS A 60 0.98 -9.83 -7.08
C HIS A 60 1.94 -10.72 -7.88
N LYS A 61 3.13 -10.97 -7.33
CA LYS A 61 4.11 -11.88 -7.91
C LYS A 61 4.77 -12.72 -6.82
N GLN A 62 4.52 -14.03 -6.87
CA GLN A 62 5.05 -15.02 -5.93
C GLN A 62 4.64 -14.74 -4.48
N SER A 63 5.48 -14.05 -3.71
CA SER A 63 5.30 -13.72 -2.29
C SER A 63 5.48 -12.22 -2.06
N GLN A 64 5.22 -11.41 -3.10
CA GLN A 64 5.38 -9.97 -3.07
C GLN A 64 4.14 -9.31 -3.63
N PHE A 65 3.70 -8.26 -2.93
CA PHE A 65 2.67 -7.35 -3.37
C PHE A 65 3.31 -5.99 -3.62
N MET A 66 2.98 -5.36 -4.74
CA MET A 66 3.25 -3.95 -4.98
C MET A 66 1.91 -3.24 -4.94
N LEU A 67 1.69 -2.42 -3.92
CA LEU A 67 0.53 -1.53 -3.84
C LEU A 67 0.95 -0.17 -4.40
N ARG A 68 0.14 0.38 -5.29
CA ARG A 68 0.23 1.78 -5.71
C ARG A 68 -1.10 2.44 -5.43
N ALA A 69 -1.11 3.43 -4.55
CA ALA A 69 -2.28 4.27 -4.34
C ALA A 69 -2.39 5.26 -5.50
N GLY A 70 -3.63 5.48 -5.97
CA GLY A 70 -3.90 6.44 -7.04
C GLY A 70 -4.06 7.86 -6.52
N LYS A 71 -5.21 8.46 -6.80
CA LYS A 71 -5.53 9.86 -6.44
C LYS A 71 -5.93 10.05 -4.97
N VAL A 72 -6.19 8.96 -4.26
CA VAL A 72 -6.65 8.97 -2.87
C VAL A 72 -5.90 7.90 -2.08
N ASP A 73 -5.90 8.05 -0.77
CA ASP A 73 -5.43 7.04 0.17
C ASP A 73 -6.15 5.72 -0.07
N SER A 74 -5.41 4.62 0.03
CA SER A 74 -5.90 3.32 -0.36
C SER A 74 -5.58 2.28 0.70
N THR A 75 -6.63 1.67 1.25
CA THR A 75 -6.51 0.45 2.05
C THR A 75 -7.08 -0.72 1.27
N ILE A 76 -6.32 -1.82 1.20
CA ILE A 76 -6.73 -3.05 0.53
C ILE A 76 -6.69 -4.23 1.49
N ALA A 77 -7.64 -5.14 1.33
CA ALA A 77 -7.66 -6.44 1.96
C ALA A 77 -7.34 -7.52 0.93
N VAL A 78 -6.35 -8.36 1.22
CA VAL A 78 -5.93 -9.50 0.40
C VAL A 78 -6.32 -10.78 1.10
N PHE A 79 -7.09 -11.63 0.41
CA PHE A 79 -7.50 -12.94 0.89
C PHE A 79 -6.76 -14.01 0.10
N CYS A 80 -5.85 -14.73 0.76
CA CYS A 80 -4.98 -15.72 0.14
C CYS A 80 -5.63 -17.12 0.21
N ALA A 81 -5.39 -17.97 -0.79
CA ALA A 81 -6.00 -19.31 -0.84
C ALA A 81 -5.61 -20.23 0.32
N ASN A 82 -4.50 -19.93 1.00
CA ASN A 82 -4.01 -20.64 2.18
C ASN A 82 -4.53 -20.08 3.51
N LYS A 83 -5.66 -19.35 3.49
CA LYS A 83 -6.35 -18.81 4.68
C LYS A 83 -5.58 -17.71 5.42
N VAL A 84 -4.60 -17.10 4.77
CA VAL A 84 -3.94 -15.90 5.26
C VAL A 84 -4.67 -14.68 4.71
N ASN A 85 -4.96 -13.72 5.58
CA ASN A 85 -5.57 -12.46 5.19
C ASN A 85 -4.61 -11.33 5.58
N LEU A 86 -4.38 -10.40 4.65
CA LEU A 86 -3.46 -9.28 4.82
C LEU A 86 -4.20 -7.98 4.54
N VAL A 87 -3.83 -6.92 5.25
CA VAL A 87 -4.29 -5.56 4.98
C VAL A 87 -3.07 -4.73 4.66
N PHE A 88 -3.15 -3.92 3.62
CA PHE A 88 -2.13 -2.95 3.27
C PHE A 88 -2.77 -1.59 3.11
N HIS A 89 -2.09 -0.58 3.62
CA HIS A 89 -2.45 0.81 3.43
C HIS A 89 -1.35 1.53 2.65
N CYS A 90 -1.73 2.56 1.89
CA CYS A 90 -0.79 3.45 1.20
C CYS A 90 -1.46 4.80 0.96
N SER A 91 -0.75 5.89 1.28
CA SER A 91 -1.23 7.25 1.05
C SER A 91 -1.31 7.61 -0.43
N ALA A 92 -2.17 8.55 -0.79
CA ALA A 92 -2.39 8.99 -2.17
C ALA A 92 -1.07 9.29 -2.90
N GLY A 93 -0.89 8.68 -4.07
CA GLY A 93 0.30 8.85 -4.92
C GLY A 93 1.52 8.01 -4.52
N ASP A 94 1.50 7.36 -3.35
CA ASP A 94 2.60 6.53 -2.90
C ASP A 94 2.52 5.09 -3.43
N SER A 95 3.64 4.38 -3.29
CA SER A 95 3.71 2.96 -3.60
C SER A 95 4.75 2.26 -2.75
N GLU A 96 4.46 1.02 -2.37
CA GLU A 96 5.39 0.21 -1.58
C GLU A 96 5.29 -1.27 -1.95
N ARG A 97 6.41 -1.98 -1.73
CA ARG A 97 6.49 -3.42 -1.92
C ARG A 97 6.44 -4.13 -0.58
N PHE A 98 5.43 -4.96 -0.41
CA PHE A 98 5.28 -5.80 0.77
C PHE A 98 5.72 -7.23 0.48
N VAL A 99 6.54 -7.79 1.36
CA VAL A 99 6.94 -9.20 1.32
C VAL A 99 5.96 -9.99 2.19
N ALA A 100 5.23 -10.90 1.58
CA ALA A 100 4.21 -11.73 2.21
C ALA A 100 4.49 -13.22 1.89
N PRO A 101 5.47 -13.85 2.57
CA PRO A 101 5.85 -15.24 2.31
C PRO A 101 4.67 -16.20 2.54
N ASP A 102 3.84 -15.88 3.53
CA ASP A 102 2.66 -16.65 3.91
C ASP A 102 1.46 -16.39 2.99
N CYS A 103 1.60 -15.61 1.93
CA CYS A 103 0.57 -15.45 0.90
C CYS A 103 1.12 -15.85 -0.48
N LYS A 104 1.95 -16.89 -0.50
CA LYS A 104 2.51 -17.42 -1.75
C LYS A 104 1.47 -18.24 -2.51
N GLY A 105 1.19 -17.86 -3.75
CA GLY A 105 0.39 -18.67 -4.68
C GLY A 105 -0.91 -18.01 -5.14
N ALA A 106 -2.01 -18.75 -5.13
CA ALA A 106 -3.29 -18.24 -5.62
C ALA A 106 -3.90 -17.22 -4.66
N ILE A 107 -4.40 -16.11 -5.21
CA ILE A 107 -5.15 -15.09 -4.49
C ILE A 107 -6.64 -15.36 -4.73
N LEU A 108 -7.42 -15.42 -3.65
CA LEU A 108 -8.87 -15.61 -3.76
C LEU A 108 -9.55 -14.30 -4.16
N SER A 109 -9.19 -13.22 -3.48
CA SER A 109 -9.69 -11.88 -3.80
C SER A 109 -8.76 -10.81 -3.25
N ILE A 110 -8.70 -9.69 -3.94
CA ILE A 110 -8.18 -8.43 -3.42
C ILE A 110 -9.34 -7.45 -3.44
N ASN A 111 -9.56 -6.74 -2.34
CA ASN A 111 -10.67 -5.80 -2.19
C ASN A 111 -10.14 -4.46 -1.72
N SER A 112 -10.67 -3.37 -2.27
CA SER A 112 -10.54 -2.06 -1.64
C SER A 112 -11.49 -2.01 -0.46
N VAL A 113 -10.99 -1.56 0.68
CA VAL A 113 -11.76 -1.46 1.92
C VAL A 113 -11.75 -0.03 2.44
N ARG A 114 -12.82 0.32 3.12
CA ARG A 114 -12.93 1.51 3.95
C ARG A 114 -12.93 1.06 5.40
N GLU A 115 -12.18 1.77 6.23
CA GLU A 115 -12.22 1.55 7.66
C GLU A 115 -13.44 2.25 8.26
N LEU A 116 -14.21 1.51 9.05
CA LEU A 116 -15.32 2.06 9.81
C LEU A 116 -14.77 2.84 11.02
N PRO A 117 -15.43 3.93 11.42
CA PRO A 117 -15.10 4.59 12.67
C PRO A 117 -15.26 3.60 13.83
N ALA A 118 -14.28 3.57 14.73
CA ALA A 118 -14.37 2.83 15.99
C ALA A 118 -15.50 3.36 16.90
#